data_AF-A0A0C2T0E9-F1
#
_entry.id   AF-A0A0C2T0E9-F1
#
_cell.length_a   1.000
_cell.length_b   1.000
_cell.length_c   1.000
_cell.angle_alpha   90.00
_cell.angle_beta   90.00
_cell.angle_gamma   90.00
#
_symmetry.space_group_name_H-M   'P 1'
#
loop_
_entity.id
_entity.type
_entity.pdbx_description
1 polymer ?
#
loop_
_entity_poly.entity_id
_entity_poly.type
_entity_poly.pdbx_seq_one_letter_code
_entity_poly.pdbx_strand_id
1 'polypeptide(L)'
;MDHHLSLPDLPPTQTRCDVCNNASRQDGDGPLLRCSVCKDRFYCCAACQAQDWKEHKYSCSILPPEGLAPARIDSDQDREKVVRDYGAILQAWTEEHRKIKNSFQGGQLRFASARCAKARALINFTFPENLQCKRHPSQTSKYPYRSTLMLATRVGLMHLISQFEETAQHRLARRIQKAKIPAKWTRLFGPKVIYRPESLAPGEYEVMGTLGSSFLGEQSGLTSITKLMEDKDFWFMLAEAYKELWDAPRNLVYDV
;
A
#
# COMPACT_ATOMS: atom_id res chain seq x y z
N MET A 1 1.97 -15.88 -31.79
CA MET A 1 1.04 -16.60 -30.90
C MET A 1 0.88 -15.74 -29.67
N ASP A 2 -0.13 -14.88 -29.67
CA ASP A 2 -0.42 -13.99 -28.55
C ASP A 2 -0.98 -14.83 -27.40
N HIS A 3 -0.12 -15.18 -26.45
CA HIS A 3 -0.57 -15.64 -25.15
C HIS A 3 -1.27 -14.47 -24.47
N HIS A 4 -2.60 -14.41 -24.60
CA HIS A 4 -3.43 -13.66 -23.67
C HIS A 4 -3.02 -14.11 -22.26
N LEU A 5 -2.31 -13.24 -21.55
CA LEU A 5 -1.84 -13.48 -20.20
C LEU A 5 -3.05 -13.44 -19.25
N SER A 6 -3.82 -14.52 -19.19
CA SER A 6 -4.92 -14.64 -18.23
C SER A 6 -4.34 -14.59 -16.82
N LEU A 7 -4.59 -13.48 -16.12
CA LEU A 7 -4.27 -13.38 -14.71
C LEU A 7 -5.26 -14.27 -13.93
N PRO A 8 -4.82 -14.93 -12.83
CA PRO A 8 -5.73 -15.74 -12.03
C PRO A 8 -6.88 -14.87 -11.51
N ASP A 9 -8.12 -15.38 -11.60
CA ASP A 9 -9.33 -14.62 -11.23
C ASP A 9 -9.48 -14.42 -9.71
N LEU A 10 -8.85 -15.29 -8.91
CA LEU A 10 -8.91 -15.25 -7.44
C LEU A 10 -7.53 -15.39 -6.80
N PRO A 11 -7.34 -14.83 -5.58
CA PRO A 11 -6.20 -15.15 -4.74
C PRO A 11 -6.06 -16.68 -4.53
N PRO A 12 -4.82 -17.20 -4.51
CA PRO A 12 -4.57 -18.62 -4.30
C PRO A 12 -5.10 -19.09 -2.94
N THR A 13 -5.62 -20.32 -2.89
CA THR A 13 -6.07 -20.95 -1.64
C THR A 13 -4.92 -21.06 -0.64
N GLN A 14 -5.23 -20.85 0.64
CA GLN A 14 -4.30 -21.16 1.73
C GLN A 14 -4.64 -22.50 2.37
N THR A 15 -3.62 -23.17 2.90
CA THR A 15 -3.74 -24.46 3.60
C THR A 15 -3.85 -24.30 5.10
N ARG A 16 -3.79 -23.08 5.64
CA ARG A 16 -3.83 -22.80 7.08
C ARG A 16 -4.71 -21.60 7.40
N CYS A 17 -5.42 -21.69 8.53
CA CYS A 17 -6.23 -20.61 9.08
C CYS A 17 -5.34 -19.41 9.44
N ASP A 18 -5.72 -18.21 9.00
CA ASP A 18 -5.00 -16.95 9.27
C ASP A 18 -4.98 -16.57 10.77
N VAL A 19 -5.78 -17.24 11.61
CA VAL A 19 -5.96 -16.92 13.03
C VAL A 19 -5.33 -17.97 13.94
N CYS A 20 -5.66 -19.25 13.74
CA CYS A 20 -5.24 -20.34 14.61
C CYS A 20 -4.28 -21.34 13.95
N ASN A 21 -3.92 -21.12 12.68
CA ASN A 21 -2.99 -21.96 11.92
C ASN A 21 -3.44 -23.43 11.68
N ASN A 22 -4.69 -23.78 12.01
CA ASN A 22 -5.30 -25.08 11.70
C ASN A 22 -5.33 -25.32 10.20
N ALA A 23 -5.05 -26.55 9.79
CA ALA A 23 -5.00 -26.96 8.38
C ALA A 23 -6.37 -27.32 7.78
N SER A 24 -7.35 -27.59 8.63
CA SER A 24 -8.70 -28.01 8.25
C SER A 24 -9.76 -27.11 8.85
N ARG A 25 -10.96 -27.19 8.27
CA ARG A 25 -12.18 -26.63 8.87
C ARG A 25 -12.48 -27.32 10.21
N GLN A 26 -13.03 -26.56 11.15
CA GLN A 26 -13.46 -27.10 12.44
C GLN A 26 -14.88 -27.67 12.38
N ASP A 27 -15.68 -27.24 11.41
CA ASP A 27 -17.09 -27.58 11.23
C ASP A 27 -17.33 -28.66 10.16
N GLY A 28 -16.29 -29.40 9.74
CA GLY A 28 -16.40 -30.55 8.85
C GLY A 28 -15.18 -30.76 7.96
N ASP A 29 -15.27 -31.75 7.06
CA ASP A 29 -14.26 -32.00 6.03
C ASP A 29 -14.46 -31.03 4.85
N GLY A 30 -13.45 -30.22 4.56
CA GLY A 30 -13.49 -29.27 3.44
C GLY A 30 -12.39 -28.21 3.46
N PRO A 31 -12.27 -27.41 2.37
CA PRO A 31 -11.29 -26.32 2.29
C PRO A 31 -11.64 -25.21 3.27
N LEU A 32 -10.65 -24.46 3.76
CA LEU A 32 -10.87 -23.33 4.65
C LEU A 32 -11.87 -22.32 4.08
N LEU A 33 -12.65 -21.71 4.97
CA LEU A 33 -13.59 -20.64 4.64
C LEU A 33 -12.82 -19.43 4.11
N ARG A 34 -13.27 -18.83 3.01
CA ARG A 34 -12.74 -17.55 2.54
C ARG A 34 -13.58 -16.40 3.07
N CYS A 35 -12.94 -15.28 3.39
CA CYS A 35 -13.65 -14.01 3.60
C CYS A 35 -14.55 -13.73 2.38
N SER A 36 -15.84 -13.55 2.61
CA SER A 36 -16.82 -13.38 1.53
C SER A 36 -16.60 -12.13 0.68
N VAL A 37 -15.92 -11.12 1.25
CA VAL A 37 -15.66 -9.81 0.62
C VAL A 37 -14.35 -9.81 -0.19
N CYS A 38 -13.22 -10.11 0.45
CA CYS A 38 -11.91 -9.99 -0.19
C CYS A 38 -11.39 -11.29 -0.81
N LYS A 39 -11.96 -12.45 -0.43
CA LYS A 39 -11.56 -13.80 -0.86
C LYS A 39 -10.09 -14.18 -0.60
N ASP A 40 -9.34 -13.32 0.10
CA ASP A 40 -7.90 -13.47 0.38
C ASP A 40 -7.59 -13.84 1.83
N ARG A 41 -8.56 -13.76 2.76
CA ARG A 41 -8.40 -14.31 4.11
C ARG A 41 -9.08 -15.66 4.26
N PHE A 42 -8.44 -16.57 5.01
CA PHE A 42 -8.82 -17.96 5.15
C PHE A 42 -8.99 -18.35 6.61
N TYR A 43 -10.12 -18.98 6.94
CA TYR A 43 -10.52 -19.28 8.31
C TYR A 43 -11.00 -20.73 8.43
N CYS A 44 -10.70 -21.38 9.55
CA CYS A 44 -11.22 -22.73 9.82
C CYS A 44 -12.69 -22.72 10.28
N CYS A 45 -13.22 -21.57 10.73
CA CYS A 45 -14.58 -21.39 11.21
C CYS A 45 -14.97 -19.90 11.28
N ALA A 46 -16.25 -19.62 11.45
CA ALA A 46 -16.77 -18.26 11.60
C ALA A 46 -16.25 -17.54 12.87
N ALA A 47 -15.94 -18.29 13.94
CA ALA A 47 -15.37 -17.71 15.16
C ALA A 47 -13.99 -17.10 14.91
N CYS A 48 -13.12 -17.78 14.13
CA CYS A 48 -11.83 -17.22 13.72
C CYS A 48 -12.02 -15.96 12.86
N GLN A 49 -12.96 -15.99 11.90
CA GLN A 49 -13.26 -14.80 11.09
C GLN A 49 -13.70 -13.61 11.95
N ALA A 50 -14.58 -13.82 12.93
CA ALA A 50 -15.06 -12.78 13.84
C ALA A 50 -13.94 -12.23 14.73
N GLN A 51 -13.03 -13.10 15.20
CA GLN A 51 -11.84 -12.70 15.97
C GLN A 51 -10.91 -11.80 15.16
N ASP A 52 -10.63 -12.16 13.90
CA ASP A 52 -9.74 -11.42 13.00
C ASP A 52 -10.35 -10.08 12.54
N TRP A 53 -11.68 -9.96 12.52
CA TRP A 53 -12.38 -8.81 11.93
C TRP A 53 -11.93 -7.45 12.49
N LYS A 54 -11.53 -7.38 13.76
CA LYS A 54 -11.04 -6.15 14.39
C LYS A 54 -9.87 -5.52 13.64
N GLU A 55 -8.98 -6.36 13.12
CA GLU A 55 -7.81 -5.96 12.33
C GLU A 55 -8.07 -6.10 10.82
N HIS A 56 -8.69 -7.21 10.40
CA HIS A 56 -8.94 -7.49 8.98
C HIS A 56 -9.77 -6.41 8.29
N LYS A 57 -10.74 -5.77 8.96
CA LYS A 57 -11.58 -4.74 8.33
C LYS A 57 -10.81 -3.58 7.68
N TYR A 58 -9.58 -3.29 8.14
CA TYR A 58 -8.72 -2.25 7.55
C TYR A 58 -7.94 -2.73 6.33
N SER A 59 -7.83 -4.05 6.15
CA SER A 59 -7.20 -4.72 5.00
C SER A 59 -8.21 -5.43 4.09
N CYS A 60 -9.48 -5.45 4.46
CA CYS A 60 -10.56 -6.09 3.70
C CYS A 60 -11.12 -5.12 2.66
N SER A 61 -11.13 -5.50 1.40
CA SER A 61 -11.72 -4.71 0.30
C SER A 61 -12.31 -5.70 -0.68
N ILE A 62 -13.39 -5.29 -1.34
CA ILE A 62 -14.10 -6.12 -2.29
C ILE A 62 -13.10 -6.62 -3.33
N LEU A 63 -13.03 -7.94 -3.50
CA LEU A 63 -12.41 -8.50 -4.69
C LEU A 63 -13.40 -8.27 -5.82
N PRO A 64 -12.98 -7.62 -6.92
CA PRO A 64 -13.88 -7.39 -8.03
C PRO A 64 -14.40 -8.75 -8.55
N PRO A 65 -15.70 -8.91 -8.88
CA PRO A 65 -16.23 -10.15 -9.46
C PRO A 65 -15.45 -10.60 -10.70
N GLU A 66 -15.46 -11.91 -10.96
CA GLU A 66 -14.72 -12.57 -12.03
C GLU A 66 -14.90 -11.87 -13.39
N GLY A 67 -13.82 -11.73 -14.16
CA GLY A 67 -13.85 -11.18 -15.51
C GLY A 67 -13.96 -9.65 -15.61
N LEU A 68 -13.66 -8.89 -14.55
CA LEU A 68 -13.77 -7.44 -14.63
C LEU A 68 -12.76 -6.84 -15.61
N ALA A 69 -13.31 -6.10 -16.56
CA ALA A 69 -12.54 -5.24 -17.44
C ALA A 69 -11.62 -4.34 -16.60
N PRO A 70 -10.35 -4.21 -17.00
CA PRO A 70 -9.43 -3.25 -16.40
C PRO A 70 -10.11 -1.90 -16.24
N ALA A 71 -10.10 -1.31 -15.03
CA ALA A 71 -10.48 0.09 -14.95
C ALA A 71 -9.39 0.87 -15.66
N ARG A 72 -9.73 1.50 -16.78
CA ARG A 72 -8.83 2.44 -17.44
C ARG A 72 -8.65 3.63 -16.52
N ILE A 73 -7.41 3.88 -16.11
CA ILE A 73 -7.05 5.03 -15.29
C ILE A 73 -6.45 6.05 -16.22
N ASP A 74 -7.27 7.01 -16.64
CA ASP A 74 -6.80 8.08 -17.51
C ASP A 74 -5.89 9.04 -16.76
N SER A 75 -4.94 9.64 -17.48
CA SER A 75 -4.09 10.71 -16.95
C SER A 75 -4.95 11.86 -16.40
N ASP A 76 -4.51 12.45 -15.31
CA ASP A 76 -5.25 13.47 -14.56
C ASP A 76 -4.26 14.50 -14.01
N GLN A 77 -4.51 15.76 -14.34
CA GLN A 77 -3.61 16.87 -13.99
C GLN A 77 -3.60 17.17 -12.50
N ASP A 78 -4.72 16.97 -11.79
CA ASP A 78 -4.78 17.16 -10.34
C ASP A 78 -3.95 16.11 -9.63
N ARG A 79 -4.03 14.83 -10.06
CA ARG A 79 -3.18 13.77 -9.54
C ARG A 79 -1.71 14.03 -9.81
N GLU A 80 -1.34 14.40 -11.03
CA GLU A 80 0.05 14.73 -11.37
C GLU A 80 0.58 15.88 -10.50
N LYS A 81 -0.21 16.94 -10.34
CA LYS A 81 0.13 18.07 -9.47
C LYS A 81 0.31 17.62 -8.02
N VAL A 82 -0.56 16.77 -7.50
CA VAL A 82 -0.44 16.23 -6.13
C VAL A 82 0.81 15.38 -5.97
N VAL A 83 1.11 14.48 -6.90
CA VAL A 83 2.34 13.65 -6.85
C VAL A 83 3.58 14.54 -6.82
N ARG A 84 3.64 15.56 -7.68
CA ARG A 84 4.75 16.52 -7.72
C ARG A 84 4.87 17.33 -6.43
N ASP A 85 3.78 17.95 -5.99
CA ASP A 85 3.78 18.85 -4.82
C ASP A 85 4.07 18.07 -3.53
N TYR A 86 3.43 16.91 -3.34
CA TYR A 86 3.70 16.05 -2.18
C TYR A 86 5.10 15.42 -2.26
N GLY A 87 5.56 15.07 -3.46
CA GLY A 87 6.93 14.59 -3.70
C GLY A 87 8.00 15.60 -3.28
N ALA A 88 7.79 16.88 -3.56
CA ALA A 88 8.69 17.94 -3.10
C ALA A 88 8.74 18.05 -1.56
N ILE A 89 7.60 17.86 -0.87
CA ILE A 89 7.54 17.83 0.59
C ILE A 89 8.29 16.59 1.14
N LEU A 90 8.06 15.42 0.54
CA LEU A 90 8.79 14.19 0.88
C LEU A 90 10.29 14.37 0.72
N GLN A 91 10.74 14.97 -0.39
CA GLN A 91 12.15 15.24 -0.64
C GLN A 91 12.76 16.15 0.44
N ALA A 92 12.09 17.25 0.76
CA ALA A 92 12.55 18.17 1.79
C ALA A 92 12.60 17.49 3.18
N TRP A 93 11.64 16.63 3.49
CA TRP A 93 11.64 15.84 4.72
C TRP A 93 12.76 14.79 4.73
N THR A 94 12.95 14.04 3.64
CA THR A 94 13.96 12.98 3.53
C THR A 94 15.37 13.54 3.70
N GLU A 95 15.67 14.70 3.10
CA GLU A 95 16.96 15.36 3.27
C GLU A 95 17.21 15.75 4.74
N GLU A 96 16.20 16.31 5.41
CA GLU A 96 16.28 16.65 6.83
C GLU A 96 16.42 15.40 7.71
N HIS A 97 15.67 14.35 7.41
CA HIS A 97 15.78 13.07 8.10
C HIS A 97 17.19 12.48 7.99
N ARG A 98 17.82 12.55 6.81
CA ARG A 98 19.20 12.08 6.60
C ARG A 98 20.21 12.90 7.41
N LYS A 99 20.06 14.23 7.46
CA LYS A 99 20.90 15.09 8.31
C LYS A 99 20.81 14.71 9.78
N ILE A 100 19.58 14.57 10.29
CA ILE A 100 19.31 14.12 11.66
C ILE A 100 19.98 12.76 11.89
N LYS A 101 19.75 11.80 11.01
CA LYS A 101 20.31 10.45 11.14
C LYS A 101 21.85 10.44 11.17
N ASN A 102 22.48 11.28 10.35
CA ASN A 102 23.94 11.41 10.30
C ASN A 102 24.52 12.14 11.51
N SER A 103 23.77 13.06 12.14
CA SER A 103 24.22 13.79 13.33
C SER A 103 24.15 12.96 14.62
N PHE A 104 23.36 11.89 14.65
CA PHE A 104 23.23 11.01 15.82
C PHE A 104 24.19 9.82 15.75
N GLN A 105 25.37 9.96 16.37
CA GLN A 105 26.24 8.82 16.70
C GLN A 105 25.92 8.34 18.12
N GLY A 106 25.19 7.23 18.29
CA GLY A 106 25.15 6.51 19.57
C GLY A 106 23.82 6.34 20.29
N GLY A 107 22.66 6.55 19.66
CA GLY A 107 21.37 6.18 20.27
C GLY A 107 20.20 6.25 19.30
N GLN A 108 19.31 5.25 19.33
CA GLN A 108 18.05 5.30 18.58
C GLN A 108 17.10 6.33 19.21
N LEU A 109 17.06 7.56 18.68
CA LEU A 109 15.88 8.39 18.85
C LEU A 109 14.83 7.95 17.83
N ARG A 110 14.01 6.98 18.25
CA ARG A 110 12.84 6.54 17.50
C ARG A 110 11.99 7.78 17.16
N PHE A 111 11.66 7.95 15.88
CA PHE A 111 10.82 9.05 15.38
C PHE A 111 11.42 10.46 15.54
N ALA A 112 12.75 10.62 15.63
CA ALA A 112 13.39 11.94 15.69
C ALA A 112 12.92 12.88 14.55
N SER A 113 12.78 12.32 13.34
CA SER A 113 12.32 13.04 12.17
C SER A 113 10.85 13.47 12.23
N ALA A 114 10.02 12.87 13.10
CA ALA A 114 8.62 13.28 13.25
C ALA A 114 8.46 14.64 13.94
N ARG A 115 9.50 15.12 14.65
CA ARG A 115 9.51 16.42 15.35
C ARG A 115 9.91 17.59 14.45
N CYS A 116 10.49 17.32 13.27
CA CYS A 116 10.99 18.39 12.42
C CYS A 116 9.84 19.13 11.71
N ALA A 117 10.04 20.40 11.40
CA ALA A 117 9.04 21.21 10.71
C ALA A 117 8.67 20.63 9.32
N LYS A 118 9.60 19.93 8.66
CA LYS A 118 9.36 19.28 7.36
C LYS A 118 8.41 18.10 7.47
N ALA A 119 8.41 17.38 8.59
CA ALA A 119 7.44 16.31 8.81
C ALA A 119 6.01 16.88 9.01
N ARG A 120 5.88 18.02 9.70
CA ARG A 120 4.59 18.73 9.82
C ARG A 120 4.01 19.17 8.47
N ALA A 121 4.84 19.44 7.47
CA ALA A 121 4.35 19.74 6.13
C ALA A 121 3.62 18.56 5.48
N LEU A 122 4.01 17.31 5.78
CA LEU A 122 3.35 16.11 5.25
C LEU A 122 1.90 15.97 5.76
N ILE A 123 1.66 16.21 7.05
CA ILE A 123 0.32 16.11 7.66
C ILE A 123 -0.58 17.30 7.33
N ASN A 124 0.01 18.47 7.08
CA ASN A 124 -0.73 19.69 6.72
C ASN A 124 -1.07 19.77 5.22
N PHE A 125 -0.52 18.86 4.41
CA PHE A 125 -0.84 18.79 3.00
C PHE A 125 -2.33 18.43 2.81
N THR A 126 -3.04 19.26 2.05
CA THR A 126 -4.47 19.06 1.77
C THR A 126 -4.63 18.40 0.41
N PHE A 127 -5.16 17.18 0.41
CA PHE A 127 -5.50 16.47 -0.82
C PHE A 127 -6.82 17.01 -1.40
N PRO A 128 -6.91 17.19 -2.74
CA PRO A 128 -8.17 17.51 -3.44
C PRO A 128 -9.30 16.56 -3.06
N GLU A 129 -10.54 17.08 -3.00
CA GLU A 129 -11.71 16.32 -2.56
C GLU A 129 -11.96 15.06 -3.39
N ASN A 130 -11.78 15.15 -4.71
CA ASN A 130 -11.89 14.02 -5.66
C ASN A 130 -10.82 12.92 -5.44
N LEU A 131 -9.75 13.22 -4.71
CA LEU A 131 -8.66 12.28 -4.40
C LEU A 131 -8.73 11.74 -2.97
N GLN A 132 -9.69 12.21 -2.16
CA GLN A 132 -9.88 11.67 -0.81
C GLN A 132 -10.40 10.24 -0.83
N CYS A 133 -10.14 9.51 0.25
CA CYS A 133 -10.60 8.15 0.45
C CYS A 133 -11.63 8.12 1.58
N LYS A 134 -12.77 7.46 1.34
CA LYS A 134 -13.82 7.24 2.36
C LYS A 134 -13.35 6.32 3.50
N ARG A 135 -12.29 5.54 3.27
CA ARG A 135 -11.75 4.57 4.21
C ARG A 135 -10.46 5.10 4.81
N HIS A 136 -10.42 5.15 6.13
CA HIS A 136 -9.24 5.59 6.88
C HIS A 136 -8.47 4.40 7.46
N PRO A 137 -7.13 4.53 7.60
CA PRO A 137 -6.35 3.53 8.30
C PRO A 137 -6.75 3.45 9.77
N SER A 138 -6.34 2.38 10.46
CA SER A 138 -6.62 2.26 11.89
C SER A 138 -5.90 3.35 12.68
N GLN A 139 -6.44 3.74 13.84
CA GLN A 139 -5.76 4.60 14.83
C GLN A 139 -5.24 5.95 14.28
N THR A 140 -5.91 6.56 13.29
CA THR A 140 -5.50 7.86 12.69
C THR A 140 -5.43 9.01 13.69
N SER A 141 -6.28 9.01 14.72
CA SER A 141 -6.22 10.00 15.80
C SER A 141 -4.94 9.90 16.64
N LYS A 142 -4.38 8.69 16.75
CA LYS A 142 -3.14 8.41 17.49
C LYS A 142 -1.89 8.61 16.63
N TYR A 143 -1.98 8.29 15.35
CA TYR A 143 -0.87 8.32 14.40
C TYR A 143 -1.21 9.24 13.20
N PRO A 144 -0.85 10.53 13.27
CA PRO A 144 -1.34 11.54 12.33
C PRO A 144 -0.84 11.36 10.89
N TYR A 145 0.30 10.68 10.69
CA TYR A 145 0.87 10.47 9.36
C TYR A 145 0.15 9.40 8.53
N ARG A 146 -0.62 8.50 9.15
CA ARG A 146 -1.21 7.35 8.44
C ARG A 146 -2.12 7.77 7.30
N SER A 147 -2.99 8.76 7.52
CA SER A 147 -3.91 9.23 6.49
C SER A 147 -3.18 9.85 5.30
N THR A 148 -2.25 10.77 5.55
CA THR A 148 -1.53 11.49 4.49
C THR A 148 -0.64 10.56 3.68
N LEU A 149 0.08 9.63 4.33
CA LEU A 149 0.91 8.63 3.66
C LEU A 149 0.07 7.63 2.85
N MET A 150 -1.09 7.21 3.37
CA MET A 150 -2.01 6.35 2.62
C MET A 150 -2.56 7.05 1.37
N LEU A 151 -2.97 8.32 1.50
CA LEU A 151 -3.46 9.11 0.36
C LEU A 151 -2.36 9.36 -0.67
N ALA A 152 -1.12 9.64 -0.23
CA ALA A 152 0.03 9.75 -1.10
C ALA A 152 0.29 8.45 -1.88
N THR A 153 0.25 7.29 -1.22
CA THR A 153 0.34 5.98 -1.90
C THR A 153 -0.77 5.82 -2.93
N ARG A 154 -2.02 6.13 -2.57
CA ARG A 154 -3.16 5.98 -3.47
C ARG A 154 -2.99 6.83 -4.74
N VAL A 155 -2.69 8.12 -4.56
CA VAL A 155 -2.53 9.06 -5.67
C VAL A 155 -1.32 8.70 -6.52
N GLY A 156 -0.18 8.39 -5.90
CA GLY A 156 1.03 7.93 -6.60
C GLY A 156 0.81 6.64 -7.39
N LEU A 157 0.08 5.67 -6.83
CA LEU A 157 -0.25 4.41 -7.51
C LEU A 157 -1.13 4.64 -8.75
N MET A 158 -2.19 5.45 -8.61
CA MET A 158 -3.08 5.78 -9.73
C MET A 158 -2.35 6.58 -10.81
N HIS A 159 -1.49 7.53 -10.43
CA HIS A 159 -0.63 8.26 -11.36
C HIS A 159 0.29 7.29 -12.12
N LEU A 160 1.04 6.45 -11.40
CA LEU A 160 1.94 5.47 -11.99
C LEU A 160 1.24 4.55 -13.01
N ILE A 161 0.11 3.95 -12.62
CA ILE A 161 -0.63 3.02 -13.50
C ILE A 161 -1.14 3.74 -14.75
N SER A 162 -1.57 5.00 -14.64
CA SER A 162 -2.03 5.80 -15.79
C SER A 162 -0.94 6.06 -16.83
N GLN A 163 0.34 5.93 -16.46
CA GLN A 163 1.48 6.07 -17.36
C GLN A 163 1.91 4.74 -17.99
N PHE A 164 1.38 3.61 -17.52
CA PHE A 164 1.81 2.29 -17.98
C PHE A 164 0.95 1.78 -19.13
N GLU A 165 1.64 1.28 -20.16
CA GLU A 165 1.01 0.39 -21.14
C GLU A 165 0.53 -0.90 -20.48
N GLU A 166 -0.44 -1.54 -21.11
CA GLU A 166 -1.06 -2.78 -20.63
C GLU A 166 -0.03 -3.89 -20.35
N THR A 167 1.02 -4.03 -21.16
CA THR A 167 2.06 -5.03 -20.94
C THR A 167 2.87 -4.77 -19.66
N ALA A 168 3.17 -3.50 -19.36
CA ALA A 168 3.85 -3.08 -18.14
C ALA A 168 2.96 -3.28 -16.90
N GLN A 169 1.67 -2.95 -17.02
CA GLN A 169 0.64 -3.24 -16.01
C GLN A 169 0.61 -4.73 -15.64
N HIS A 170 0.54 -5.62 -16.64
CA HIS A 170 0.56 -7.08 -16.43
C HIS A 170 1.86 -7.59 -15.77
N ARG A 171 3.01 -7.01 -16.13
CA ARG A 171 4.29 -7.36 -15.50
C ARG A 171 4.30 -6.96 -14.02
N LEU A 172 3.87 -5.74 -13.70
CA LEU A 172 3.81 -5.26 -12.32
C LEU A 172 2.81 -6.08 -11.49
N ALA A 173 1.62 -6.38 -12.02
CA ALA A 173 0.63 -7.24 -11.36
C ALA A 173 1.22 -8.60 -10.99
N ARG A 174 1.91 -9.28 -11.93
CA ARG A 174 2.56 -10.57 -11.67
C ARG A 174 3.66 -10.48 -10.64
N ARG A 175 4.42 -9.38 -10.62
CA ARG A 175 5.49 -9.17 -9.64
C ARG A 175 4.92 -9.00 -8.23
N ILE A 176 3.89 -8.17 -8.08
CA ILE A 176 3.19 -7.97 -6.80
C ILE A 176 2.62 -9.30 -6.31
N GLN A 177 1.97 -10.07 -7.19
CA GLN A 177 1.38 -11.36 -6.85
C GLN A 177 2.39 -12.40 -6.33
N LYS A 178 3.63 -12.35 -6.84
CA LYS A 178 4.71 -13.28 -6.45
C LYS A 178 5.51 -12.80 -5.23
N ALA A 179 5.25 -11.59 -4.75
CA ALA A 179 5.98 -11.01 -3.64
C ALA A 179 5.75 -11.81 -2.35
N LYS A 180 6.83 -12.17 -1.67
CA LYS A 180 6.77 -12.79 -0.34
C LYS A 180 6.57 -11.71 0.71
N ILE A 181 5.31 -11.41 1.01
CA ILE A 181 4.93 -10.42 2.03
C ILE A 181 4.83 -11.15 3.39
N PRO A 182 5.42 -10.62 4.48
CA PRO A 182 5.29 -11.22 5.81
C PRO A 182 3.82 -11.40 6.22
N ALA A 183 3.49 -12.51 6.90
CA ALA A 183 2.10 -12.88 7.23
C ALA A 183 1.35 -11.81 8.06
N LYS A 184 2.07 -11.01 8.85
CA LYS A 184 1.50 -9.90 9.63
C LYS A 184 1.00 -8.73 8.77
N TRP A 185 1.40 -8.66 7.51
CA TRP A 185 1.02 -7.58 6.60
C TRP A 185 -0.14 -8.02 5.72
N THR A 186 -0.87 -7.01 5.22
CA THR A 186 -1.91 -7.24 4.23
C THR A 186 -1.29 -7.86 2.97
N ARG A 187 -1.84 -8.98 2.53
CA ARG A 187 -1.45 -9.56 1.24
C ARG A 187 -1.95 -8.67 0.11
N LEU A 188 -1.20 -8.62 -0.98
CA LEU A 188 -1.57 -7.86 -2.17
C LEU A 188 -1.97 -8.83 -3.27
N PHE A 189 -3.14 -8.60 -3.86
CA PHE A 189 -3.56 -9.28 -5.08
C PHE A 189 -3.20 -8.40 -6.28
N GLY A 190 -2.15 -8.80 -6.99
CA GLY A 190 -1.54 -7.98 -8.05
C GLY A 190 -2.52 -7.46 -9.11
N PRO A 191 -3.40 -8.29 -9.69
CA PRO A 191 -4.40 -7.83 -10.65
C PRO A 191 -5.30 -6.71 -10.11
N LYS A 192 -5.75 -6.81 -8.86
CA LYS A 192 -6.58 -5.76 -8.25
C LYS A 192 -5.78 -4.48 -7.98
N VAL A 193 -4.52 -4.57 -7.56
CA VAL A 193 -3.67 -3.39 -7.36
C VAL A 193 -3.53 -2.58 -8.65
N ILE A 194 -3.47 -3.25 -9.79
CA ILE A 194 -3.29 -2.58 -11.09
C ILE A 194 -4.60 -2.14 -11.73
N TYR A 195 -5.64 -2.97 -11.67
CA TYR A 195 -6.88 -2.72 -12.41
C TYR A 195 -7.99 -2.06 -11.61
N ARG A 196 -7.86 -2.00 -10.29
CA ARG A 196 -8.82 -1.36 -9.38
C ARG A 196 -8.09 -0.69 -8.20
N PRO A 197 -7.02 0.10 -8.43
CA PRO A 197 -6.26 0.72 -7.34
C PRO A 197 -7.13 1.62 -6.46
N GLU A 198 -8.23 2.19 -6.97
CA GLU A 198 -9.19 2.99 -6.23
C GLU A 198 -10.02 2.19 -5.20
N SER A 199 -10.07 0.86 -5.38
CA SER A 199 -10.84 -0.06 -4.56
C SER A 199 -10.02 -0.68 -3.42
N LEU A 200 -8.73 -0.37 -3.33
CA LEU A 200 -7.85 -0.90 -2.30
C LEU A 200 -8.24 -0.42 -0.90
N ALA A 201 -8.01 -1.30 0.08
CA ALA A 201 -8.17 -1.02 1.50
C ALA A 201 -6.96 -0.23 2.04
N PRO A 202 -7.12 0.51 3.16
CA PRO A 202 -6.00 1.17 3.82
C PRO A 202 -4.79 0.27 4.07
N GLY A 203 -5.00 -0.97 4.51
CA GLY A 203 -3.92 -1.92 4.74
C GLY A 203 -3.21 -2.39 3.45
N GLU A 204 -3.88 -2.38 2.29
CA GLU A 204 -3.25 -2.66 1.00
C GLU A 204 -2.37 -1.48 0.56
N TYR A 205 -2.84 -0.24 0.75
CA TYR A 205 -2.02 0.95 0.51
C TYR A 205 -0.83 1.06 1.46
N GLU A 206 -0.97 0.65 2.72
CA GLU A 206 0.15 0.62 3.66
C GLU A 206 1.29 -0.26 3.13
N VAL A 207 0.95 -1.47 2.68
CA VAL A 207 1.93 -2.41 2.13
C VAL A 207 2.50 -1.90 0.81
N MET A 208 1.68 -1.33 -0.07
CA MET A 208 2.15 -0.73 -1.32
C MET A 208 3.07 0.48 -1.07
N GLY A 209 2.76 1.34 -0.10
CA GLY A 209 3.59 2.49 0.26
C GLY A 209 4.93 2.05 0.87
N THR A 210 4.92 0.97 1.65
CA THR A 210 6.12 0.44 2.30
C THR A 210 7.01 -0.36 1.35
N LEU A 211 6.44 -1.11 0.39
CA LEU A 211 7.18 -2.00 -0.51
C LEU A 211 7.25 -1.52 -1.96
N GLY A 212 6.61 -0.40 -2.29
CA GLY A 212 6.48 0.09 -3.67
C GLY A 212 7.81 0.19 -4.39
N SER A 213 8.84 0.74 -3.74
CA SER A 213 10.19 0.82 -4.29
C SER A 213 10.79 -0.55 -4.63
N SER A 214 10.51 -1.60 -3.85
CA SER A 214 10.92 -2.98 -4.14
C SER A 214 10.19 -3.56 -5.36
N PHE A 215 8.93 -3.18 -5.56
CA PHE A 215 8.17 -3.60 -6.74
C PHE A 215 8.62 -2.89 -8.01
N LEU A 216 9.10 -1.65 -7.91
CA LEU A 216 9.45 -0.79 -9.05
C LEU A 216 10.95 -0.74 -9.38
N GLY A 217 11.81 -1.32 -8.53
CA GLY A 217 13.28 -1.30 -8.71
C GLY A 217 13.78 -1.94 -10.02
N GLU A 218 15.06 -1.73 -10.34
CA GLU A 218 15.69 -2.01 -11.65
C GLU A 218 15.51 -3.44 -12.19
N GLN A 219 15.39 -4.42 -11.29
CA GLN A 219 15.10 -5.82 -11.66
C GLN A 219 13.65 -6.05 -12.12
N SER A 220 12.84 -5.00 -12.27
CA SER A 220 11.45 -5.11 -12.71
C SER A 220 11.32 -5.28 -14.22
N GLY A 221 12.37 -4.95 -15.00
CA GLY A 221 12.26 -4.87 -16.46
C GLY A 221 11.27 -3.79 -16.91
N LEU A 222 10.91 -2.85 -16.01
CA LEU A 222 10.08 -1.67 -16.30
C LEU A 222 10.94 -0.42 -16.55
N THR A 223 12.27 -0.54 -16.45
CA THR A 223 13.27 0.55 -16.52
C THR A 223 13.32 1.29 -17.85
N SER A 224 12.72 0.77 -18.92
CA SER A 224 12.62 1.45 -20.22
C SER A 224 11.61 2.60 -20.24
N ILE A 225 10.87 2.83 -19.15
CA ILE A 225 9.90 3.90 -19.03
C ILE A 225 10.58 5.09 -18.34
N THR A 226 10.97 6.13 -19.09
CA THR A 226 11.71 7.30 -18.57
C THR A 226 11.02 7.98 -17.39
N LYS A 227 9.68 8.07 -17.39
CA LYS A 227 8.88 8.59 -16.25
C LYS A 227 9.01 7.74 -14.98
N LEU A 228 9.31 6.45 -15.10
CA LEU A 228 9.49 5.56 -13.95
C LEU A 228 10.71 5.96 -13.10
N MET A 229 11.71 6.61 -13.70
CA MET A 229 12.90 7.04 -12.97
C MET A 229 12.63 8.23 -12.05
N GLU A 230 11.78 9.18 -12.46
CA GLU A 230 11.33 10.29 -11.61
C GLU A 230 10.38 9.77 -10.52
N ASP A 231 9.48 8.84 -10.86
CA ASP A 231 8.59 8.19 -9.90
C ASP A 231 9.34 7.30 -8.89
N LYS A 232 10.50 6.75 -9.27
CA LYS A 232 11.31 5.88 -8.39
C LYS A 232 11.67 6.61 -7.11
N ASP A 233 12.13 7.85 -7.21
CA ASP A 233 12.50 8.64 -6.04
C ASP A 233 11.30 8.90 -5.14
N PHE A 234 10.13 9.22 -5.72
CA PHE A 234 8.88 9.35 -4.95
C PHE A 234 8.60 8.09 -4.11
N TRP A 235 8.67 6.91 -4.72
CA TRP A 235 8.40 5.64 -4.02
C TRP A 235 9.46 5.27 -2.98
N PHE A 236 10.74 5.62 -3.21
CA PHE A 236 11.78 5.44 -2.19
C PHE A 236 11.58 6.35 -0.99
N MET A 237 11.33 7.64 -1.22
CA MET A 237 11.06 8.61 -0.15
C MET A 237 9.78 8.26 0.62
N LEU A 238 8.74 7.81 -0.10
CA LEU A 238 7.50 7.38 0.53
C LEU A 238 7.73 6.15 1.41
N ALA A 239 8.46 5.13 0.94
CA ALA A 239 8.78 3.95 1.76
C ALA A 239 9.60 4.29 3.01
N GLU A 240 10.54 5.24 2.90
CA GLU A 240 11.28 5.78 4.04
C GLU A 240 10.34 6.50 5.02
N ALA A 241 9.41 7.32 4.52
CA ALA A 241 8.40 7.99 5.34
C ALA A 241 7.46 7.00 6.06
N TYR A 242 7.04 5.92 5.39
CA TYR A 242 6.28 4.84 6.04
C TYR A 242 7.06 4.23 7.21
N LYS A 243 8.33 3.89 6.98
CA LYS A 243 9.18 3.30 8.02
C LYS A 243 9.35 4.22 9.24
N GLU A 244 9.55 5.51 8.99
CA GLU A 244 9.95 6.46 10.04
C GLU A 244 8.77 7.23 10.66
N LEU A 245 7.62 7.33 9.99
CA LEU A 245 6.51 8.19 10.42
C LEU A 245 5.18 7.47 10.64
N TRP A 246 4.96 6.28 10.04
CA TRP A 246 3.64 5.61 10.07
C TRP A 246 3.08 5.39 11.47
N ASP A 247 3.94 5.04 12.43
CA ASP A 247 3.61 4.83 13.84
C ASP A 247 4.15 5.94 14.76
N ALA A 248 4.55 7.09 14.21
CA ALA A 248 4.96 8.23 15.01
C ALA A 248 3.73 8.78 15.75
N PRO A 249 3.71 8.74 17.10
CA PRO A 249 2.54 9.14 17.87
C PRO A 249 2.33 10.66 17.86
N ARG A 250 1.07 11.07 17.99
CA ARG A 250 0.65 12.47 17.92
C ARG A 250 1.41 13.41 18.87
N ASN A 251 1.71 12.97 20.08
CA ASN A 251 2.44 13.78 21.07
C ASN A 251 3.83 14.21 20.57
N LEU A 252 4.51 13.37 19.76
CA LEU A 252 5.79 13.75 19.17
C LEU A 252 5.67 14.81 18.06
N VAL A 253 4.48 15.05 17.54
CA VAL A 253 4.24 15.93 16.40
C VAL A 253 3.78 17.32 16.86
N TYR A 254 3.02 17.39 17.95
CA TYR A 254 2.35 18.61 18.40
C TYR A 254 2.83 19.14 19.76
N ASP A 255 3.61 18.39 20.54
CA ASP A 255 4.07 18.83 21.88
C ASP A 255 5.47 19.48 21.84
N VAL A 256 5.77 20.26 20.78
CA VAL A 256 7.02 21.03 20.63
C VAL A 256 6.77 22.51 20.87
#